data_AF-A0A310SQW6-F1
#
_entry.id   AF-A0A310SQW6-F1
#
_cell.length_a   1.000
_cell.length_b   1.000
_cell.length_c   1.000
_cell.angle_alpha   90.00
_cell.angle_beta   90.00
_cell.angle_gamma   90.00
#
_symmetry.space_group_name_H-M   'P 1'
#
loop_
_entity.id
_entity.type
_entity.pdbx_description
1 polymer ?
#
loop_
_entity_poly.entity_id
_entity_poly.type
_entity_poly.pdbx_seq_one_letter_code
_entity_poly.pdbx_strand_id
1 'polypeptide(L)'
;MNKKLKLDILRTPRILRSENKNDCKDISSTSKYFDNEDLPPKKTEKKKRTPIKIKYEELKDATDSKDSEVKVENLQDEIIKKERNIKDKWVPSNWETVLENVKEMRKYKTAPVDEMGCHKCTDPKATAKVARYQSLIALMLSSQTKDQVTHAAMQRLIAYGGTPEIIAGTPDHVLGKLIYPVGFWKRKVEYIKRTTTILIDKYDGDIPKTLKELCQLPGVGPKMGHICMQIAWGEVSGIGVDTHVHRICNRLGWVKKTTKTPEDTRIAVEEWLPKELWSQVNYLLVGFGQEICLPRFPKCNECLNKDICPFSAKSGMKK
;
A
#
# COMPACT_ATOMS: atom_id res chain seq x y z
N MET A 1 62.51 -26.86 -17.54
CA MET A 1 62.51 -25.40 -17.27
C MET A 1 61.10 -24.85 -17.49
N ASN A 2 60.55 -23.84 -16.82
CA ASN A 2 60.60 -23.29 -15.47
C ASN A 2 59.56 -22.14 -15.49
N LYS A 3 58.70 -22.00 -14.46
CA LYS A 3 57.85 -20.82 -14.10
C LYS A 3 56.66 -20.52 -15.05
N LYS A 4 55.35 -20.56 -14.68
CA LYS A 4 54.53 -20.24 -13.50
C LYS A 4 54.41 -18.74 -13.18
N LEU A 5 53.19 -18.19 -13.30
CA LEU A 5 52.55 -17.05 -12.58
C LEU A 5 51.28 -16.64 -13.37
N LYS A 6 50.09 -16.32 -12.83
CA LYS A 6 49.55 -16.30 -11.46
C LYS A 6 48.01 -16.15 -11.59
N LEU A 7 47.24 -16.95 -10.85
CA LEU A 7 45.78 -16.83 -10.73
C LEU A 7 45.53 -16.49 -9.25
N ASP A 8 45.13 -15.26 -8.95
CA ASP A 8 44.92 -14.82 -7.56
C ASP A 8 43.48 -15.13 -7.13
N ILE A 9 43.34 -16.27 -6.45
CA ILE A 9 42.22 -16.62 -5.57
C ILE A 9 42.73 -16.40 -4.14
N LEU A 10 42.11 -15.52 -3.37
CA LEU A 10 42.30 -15.45 -1.92
C LEU A 10 40.97 -15.68 -1.20
N ARG A 11 40.90 -16.84 -0.53
CA ARG A 11 39.88 -17.22 0.46
C ARG A 11 40.30 -16.70 1.84
N THR A 12 39.39 -15.97 2.49
CA THR A 12 38.97 -15.95 3.92
C THR A 12 40.01 -15.82 5.06
N PRO A 13 39.61 -15.32 6.26
CA PRO A 13 39.09 -16.26 7.26
C PRO A 13 37.85 -15.79 8.04
N ARG A 14 36.92 -16.75 8.23
CA ARG A 14 35.99 -16.81 9.38
C ARG A 14 36.80 -16.90 10.67
N ILE A 15 36.47 -16.09 11.67
CA ILE A 15 36.82 -16.35 13.06
C ILE A 15 35.52 -16.70 13.79
N LEU A 16 35.40 -17.97 14.15
CA LEU A 16 34.55 -18.45 15.24
C LEU A 16 35.26 -18.12 16.54
N ARG A 17 34.55 -17.57 17.54
CA ARG A 17 35.02 -17.57 18.92
C ARG A 17 34.01 -18.32 19.78
N SER A 18 34.54 -19.34 20.43
CA SER A 18 33.90 -20.31 21.30
C SER A 18 33.38 -19.71 22.60
N GLU A 19 32.45 -20.46 23.17
CA GLU A 19 31.84 -20.34 24.49
C GLU A 19 32.86 -20.18 25.63
N ASN A 20 32.47 -19.42 26.65
CA ASN A 20 32.89 -19.69 28.03
C ASN A 20 31.67 -19.47 28.95
N LYS A 21 31.25 -20.54 29.60
CA LYS A 21 30.30 -20.53 30.71
C LYS A 21 31.04 -20.05 31.97
N ASN A 22 30.48 -19.06 32.67
CA ASN A 22 30.03 -19.19 34.05
C ASN A 22 29.60 -17.84 34.65
N ASP A 23 28.55 -17.97 35.46
CA ASP A 23 28.11 -17.15 36.57
C ASP A 23 27.18 -15.94 36.36
N CYS A 24 26.02 -16.16 36.98
CA CYS A 24 24.87 -15.32 37.24
C CYS A 24 25.21 -14.06 38.03
N LYS A 25 24.65 -12.91 37.64
CA LYS A 25 24.21 -11.83 38.54
C LYS A 25 23.38 -10.80 37.77
N ASP A 26 22.22 -10.47 38.35
CA ASP A 26 21.31 -9.40 37.95
C ASP A 26 22.03 -8.08 37.64
N ILE A 27 21.64 -7.41 36.54
CA ILE A 27 21.61 -5.95 36.42
C ILE A 27 20.66 -5.59 35.28
N SER A 28 19.61 -4.84 35.64
CA SER A 28 18.79 -4.05 34.74
C SER A 28 19.66 -3.05 33.96
N SER A 29 19.66 -3.10 32.63
CA SER A 29 20.18 -1.99 31.82
C SER A 29 19.18 -1.62 30.73
N THR A 30 18.32 -0.67 31.06
CA THR A 30 17.54 0.10 30.11
C THR A 30 18.47 0.82 29.14
N SER A 31 18.07 0.85 27.87
CA SER A 31 18.76 1.60 26.81
C SER A 31 18.75 3.09 27.13
N LYS A 32 19.92 3.72 27.07
CA LYS A 32 20.24 5.17 27.25
C LYS A 32 19.43 6.19 26.43
N TYR A 33 18.38 5.75 25.74
CA TYR A 33 17.47 6.57 24.93
C TYR A 33 16.13 6.85 25.65
N PHE A 34 15.96 6.39 26.89
CA PHE A 34 14.69 6.49 27.62
C PHE A 34 14.75 7.26 28.95
N ASP A 35 15.88 7.88 29.30
CA ASP A 35 15.94 8.77 30.45
C ASP A 35 15.77 10.21 29.98
N ASN A 36 14.55 10.73 30.08
CA ASN A 36 14.18 12.13 30.36
C ASN A 36 12.68 12.31 30.10
N GLU A 37 11.91 12.33 31.19
CA GLU A 37 10.56 12.91 31.24
C GLU A 37 10.64 14.42 31.53
N ASP A 38 9.53 15.10 31.18
CA ASP A 38 9.08 16.40 31.67
C ASP A 38 9.69 17.70 31.11
N LEU A 39 9.18 18.11 29.94
CA LEU A 39 8.97 19.53 29.63
C LEU A 39 7.55 19.75 29.05
N PRO A 40 6.77 20.72 29.57
CA PRO A 40 5.42 20.97 29.10
C PRO A 40 5.42 21.54 27.67
N PRO A 41 4.44 21.18 26.82
CA PRO A 41 4.40 21.66 25.44
C PRO A 41 4.08 23.16 25.40
N LYS A 42 4.96 23.94 24.75
CA LYS A 42 4.73 25.35 24.41
C LYS A 42 3.50 25.49 23.51
N LYS A 43 2.58 26.38 23.89
CA LYS A 43 1.37 26.74 23.15
C LYS A 43 1.75 27.40 21.82
N THR A 44 1.32 26.81 20.70
CA THR A 44 1.31 27.46 19.37
C THR A 44 -0.13 27.60 18.88
N GLU A 45 -0.48 28.82 18.47
CA GLU A 45 -1.82 29.26 18.11
C GLU A 45 -2.41 28.49 16.92
N LYS A 46 -3.66 28.05 17.06
CA LYS A 46 -4.43 27.35 16.01
C LYS A 46 -5.01 28.37 15.03
N LYS A 47 -4.50 28.43 13.79
CA LYS A 47 -5.20 29.07 12.67
C LYS A 47 -6.40 28.20 12.26
N LYS A 48 -7.62 28.71 12.48
CA LYS A 48 -8.90 28.11 12.02
C LYS A 48 -8.90 28.02 10.50
N ARG A 49 -9.04 26.80 9.94
CA ARG A 49 -9.40 26.59 8.53
C ARG A 49 -10.91 26.45 8.43
N THR A 50 -11.53 27.18 7.52
CA THR A 50 -12.98 27.12 7.26
C THR A 50 -13.33 25.81 6.53
N PRO A 51 -14.47 25.18 6.85
CA PRO A 51 -14.87 23.92 6.23
C PRO A 51 -15.40 24.14 4.80
N ILE A 52 -14.85 23.37 3.85
CA ILE A 52 -15.33 23.27 2.47
C ILE A 52 -16.59 22.39 2.48
N LYS A 53 -17.72 22.93 2.04
CA LYS A 53 -18.98 22.20 1.88
C LYS A 53 -18.95 21.44 0.55
N ILE A 54 -18.99 20.11 0.61
CA ILE A 54 -19.19 19.24 -0.55
C ILE A 54 -20.63 18.72 -0.46
N LYS A 55 -21.47 19.04 -1.46
CA LYS A 55 -22.81 18.48 -1.60
C LYS A 55 -22.72 17.17 -2.39
N TYR A 56 -23.40 16.14 -1.92
CA TYR A 56 -23.67 14.90 -2.64
C TYR A 56 -25.17 14.86 -2.94
N GLU A 57 -25.55 14.47 -4.16
CA GLU A 57 -26.94 14.20 -4.52
C GLU A 57 -27.32 12.77 -4.12
N GLU A 58 -28.51 12.63 -3.52
CA GLU A 58 -29.10 11.37 -3.08
C GLU A 58 -29.81 10.69 -4.26
N LEU A 59 -29.51 9.42 -4.50
CA LEU A 59 -30.32 8.56 -5.37
C LEU A 59 -31.40 7.89 -4.51
N LYS A 60 -32.67 8.07 -4.90
CA LYS A 60 -33.83 7.44 -4.28
C LYS A 60 -34.15 6.11 -4.96
N ASP A 61 -34.30 5.06 -4.17
CA ASP A 61 -34.97 3.82 -4.56
C ASP A 61 -36.49 4.01 -4.54
N ALA A 62 -37.17 3.48 -5.57
CA ALA A 62 -38.58 3.07 -5.47
C ALA A 62 -38.88 1.99 -6.52
N THR A 63 -39.25 0.81 -6.01
CA THR A 63 -39.99 -0.27 -6.67
C THR A 63 -41.36 0.20 -7.16
N ASP A 64 -41.81 -0.20 -8.35
CA ASP A 64 -42.99 -1.06 -8.56
C ASP A 64 -43.23 -1.43 -10.04
N SER A 65 -44.02 -2.48 -10.21
CA SER A 65 -44.26 -3.35 -11.37
C SER A 65 -45.19 -2.77 -12.44
N LYS A 66 -44.95 -3.06 -13.74
CA LYS A 66 -45.97 -3.42 -14.77
C LYS A 66 -45.38 -3.69 -16.17
N ASP A 67 -45.99 -4.65 -16.86
CA ASP A 67 -45.69 -5.18 -18.20
C ASP A 67 -45.43 -4.15 -19.30
N SER A 68 -44.48 -4.45 -20.20
CA SER A 68 -44.58 -4.16 -21.65
C SER A 68 -43.37 -4.69 -22.44
N GLU A 69 -43.65 -5.08 -23.68
CA GLU A 69 -42.79 -5.73 -24.66
C GLU A 69 -41.37 -5.15 -24.79
N VAL A 70 -40.37 -6.03 -24.77
CA VAL A 70 -38.95 -5.71 -24.97
C VAL A 70 -38.72 -5.27 -26.42
N LYS A 71 -38.61 -3.96 -26.65
CA LYS A 71 -38.14 -3.39 -27.92
C LYS A 71 -36.63 -3.63 -28.08
N VAL A 72 -36.29 -4.53 -29.00
CA VAL A 72 -34.92 -4.90 -29.42
C VAL A 72 -34.09 -3.70 -29.90
N GLU A 73 -34.72 -2.60 -30.32
CA GLU A 73 -34.05 -1.37 -30.78
C GLU A 73 -33.24 -0.66 -29.67
N ASN A 74 -33.68 -0.72 -28.40
CA ASN A 74 -33.03 0.02 -27.31
C ASN A 74 -31.69 -0.58 -26.87
N LEU A 75 -31.50 -1.89 -27.05
CA LEU A 75 -30.25 -2.59 -26.73
C LEU A 75 -29.15 -2.25 -27.75
N GLN A 76 -29.51 -2.18 -29.03
CA GLN A 76 -28.58 -1.79 -30.09
C GLN A 76 -28.09 -0.35 -29.89
N ASP A 77 -29.00 0.57 -29.55
CA ASP A 77 -28.66 1.97 -29.31
C ASP A 77 -27.87 2.21 -28.02
N GLU A 78 -28.10 1.43 -26.96
CA GLU A 78 -27.27 1.45 -25.76
C GLU A 78 -25.88 0.86 -26.02
N ILE A 79 -25.78 -0.24 -26.79
CA ILE A 79 -24.49 -0.82 -27.21
C ILE A 79 -23.74 0.19 -28.08
N ILE A 80 -24.41 0.81 -29.06
CA ILE A 80 -23.83 1.82 -29.94
C ILE A 80 -23.45 3.10 -29.17
N LYS A 81 -24.22 3.53 -28.17
CA LYS A 81 -23.84 4.64 -27.28
C LYS A 81 -22.65 4.27 -26.40
N LYS A 82 -22.60 3.06 -25.86
CA LYS A 82 -21.49 2.54 -25.05
C LYS A 82 -20.22 2.39 -25.89
N GLU A 83 -20.33 1.92 -27.12
CA GLU A 83 -19.25 1.84 -28.11
C GLU A 83 -18.77 3.23 -28.57
N ARG A 84 -19.68 4.19 -28.80
CA ARG A 84 -19.33 5.59 -29.09
C ARG A 84 -18.60 6.24 -27.91
N ASN A 85 -19.07 6.02 -26.68
CA ASN A 85 -18.47 6.56 -25.46
C ASN A 85 -17.10 5.93 -25.14
N ILE A 86 -16.86 4.69 -25.58
CA ILE A 86 -15.53 4.05 -25.51
C ILE A 86 -14.58 4.63 -26.56
N LYS A 87 -15.06 4.93 -27.78
CA LYS A 87 -14.23 5.49 -28.87
C LYS A 87 -13.71 6.91 -28.60
N ASP A 88 -14.43 7.72 -27.81
CA ASP A 88 -13.99 9.07 -27.42
C ASP A 88 -13.18 9.12 -26.12
N LYS A 89 -13.01 7.99 -25.44
CA LYS A 89 -12.26 7.93 -24.18
C LYS A 89 -10.78 7.94 -24.49
N TRP A 90 -10.08 9.00 -24.10
CA TRP A 90 -8.62 9.06 -24.20
C TRP A 90 -8.00 7.87 -23.47
N VAL A 91 -7.10 7.16 -24.15
CA VAL A 91 -6.26 6.09 -23.60
C VAL A 91 -4.79 6.38 -23.89
N PRO A 92 -3.85 6.03 -23.01
CA PRO A 92 -2.43 6.17 -23.30
C PRO A 92 -2.01 5.25 -24.44
N SER A 93 -1.15 5.72 -25.34
CA SER A 93 -0.60 4.87 -26.40
C SER A 93 0.17 3.69 -25.81
N ASN A 94 0.04 2.51 -26.44
CA ASN A 94 0.73 1.27 -26.05
C ASN A 94 0.48 0.79 -24.61
N TRP A 95 -0.57 1.26 -23.92
CA TRP A 95 -0.79 0.92 -22.51
C TRP A 95 -0.91 -0.59 -22.25
N GLU A 96 -1.54 -1.32 -23.17
CA GLU A 96 -1.71 -2.78 -23.09
C GLU A 96 -0.35 -3.48 -23.17
N THR A 97 0.46 -3.14 -24.18
CA THR A 97 1.82 -3.65 -24.34
C THR A 97 2.68 -3.31 -23.13
N VAL A 98 2.58 -2.08 -22.61
CA VAL A 98 3.30 -1.66 -21.41
C VAL A 98 2.94 -2.52 -20.21
N LEU A 99 1.65 -2.74 -20.00
CA LEU A 99 1.14 -3.54 -18.89
C LEU A 99 1.56 -5.01 -19.04
N GLU A 100 1.49 -5.58 -20.24
CA GLU A 100 1.88 -6.96 -20.50
C GLU A 100 3.38 -7.16 -20.27
N ASN A 101 4.22 -6.24 -20.74
CA ASN A 101 5.64 -6.21 -20.44
C ASN A 101 5.93 -6.12 -18.93
N VAL A 102 5.12 -5.34 -18.18
CA VAL A 102 5.23 -5.30 -16.72
C VAL A 102 4.88 -6.65 -16.11
N LYS A 103 3.81 -7.32 -16.56
CA LYS A 103 3.46 -8.66 -16.09
C LYS A 103 4.58 -9.67 -16.38
N GLU A 104 5.16 -9.62 -17.58
CA GLU A 104 6.27 -10.49 -17.96
C GLU A 104 7.50 -10.29 -17.07
N MET A 105 7.90 -9.03 -16.82
CA MET A 105 8.98 -8.73 -15.86
C MET A 105 8.65 -9.16 -14.42
N ARG A 106 7.37 -9.27 -14.07
CA ARG A 106 6.87 -9.63 -12.73
C ARG A 106 6.46 -11.10 -12.59
N LYS A 107 6.62 -11.92 -13.64
CA LYS A 107 6.11 -13.30 -13.67
C LYS A 107 6.65 -14.19 -12.56
N TYR A 108 7.89 -13.95 -12.13
CA TYR A 108 8.54 -14.72 -11.08
C TYR A 108 8.27 -14.22 -9.66
N LYS A 109 7.53 -13.11 -9.49
CA LYS A 109 7.10 -12.58 -8.18
C LYS A 109 8.24 -12.45 -7.15
N THR A 110 9.34 -11.83 -7.55
CA THR A 110 10.57 -11.71 -6.75
C THR A 110 10.63 -10.44 -5.89
N ALA A 111 9.63 -9.57 -5.94
CA ALA A 111 9.66 -8.30 -5.23
C ALA A 111 9.24 -8.48 -3.77
N PRO A 112 9.71 -7.61 -2.86
CA PRO A 112 9.28 -7.62 -1.46
C PRO A 112 7.76 -7.64 -1.26
N VAL A 113 6.99 -6.93 -2.09
CA VAL A 113 5.53 -6.88 -1.98
C VAL A 113 4.89 -8.27 -2.18
N ASP A 114 5.54 -9.20 -2.89
CA ASP A 114 5.00 -10.53 -3.22
C ASP A 114 4.90 -11.44 -2.00
N GLU A 115 5.91 -11.38 -1.13
CA GLU A 115 6.02 -12.20 0.08
C GLU A 115 5.60 -11.43 1.33
N MET A 116 5.88 -10.13 1.37
CA MET A 116 5.80 -9.30 2.59
C MET A 116 4.87 -8.09 2.44
N GLY A 117 4.12 -8.00 1.34
CA GLY A 117 3.11 -6.96 1.17
C GLY A 117 1.99 -7.08 2.21
N CYS A 118 1.23 -5.99 2.41
CA CYS A 118 0.17 -5.95 3.43
C CYS A 118 -0.88 -7.06 3.30
N HIS A 119 -1.12 -7.55 2.09
CA HIS A 119 -2.05 -8.66 1.82
C HIS A 119 -1.56 -10.03 2.34
N LYS A 120 -0.31 -10.11 2.83
CA LYS A 120 0.29 -11.29 3.47
C LYS A 120 0.43 -11.14 4.99
N CYS A 121 -0.08 -10.04 5.56
CA CYS A 121 0.11 -9.70 6.98
C CYS A 121 -1.07 -10.11 7.87
N THR A 122 -1.75 -11.19 7.53
CA THR A 122 -2.85 -11.75 8.32
C THR A 122 -2.48 -13.15 8.80
N ASP A 123 -3.01 -13.52 9.97
CA ASP A 123 -2.91 -14.88 10.49
C ASP A 123 -3.84 -15.80 9.69
N PRO A 124 -3.32 -16.86 9.03
CA PRO A 124 -4.15 -17.82 8.31
C PRO A 124 -5.18 -18.56 9.17
N LYS A 125 -4.99 -18.58 10.50
CA LYS A 125 -5.88 -19.24 11.46
C LYS A 125 -6.87 -18.27 12.11
N ALA A 126 -6.76 -16.97 11.83
CA ALA A 126 -7.67 -15.98 12.39
C ALA A 126 -9.09 -16.12 11.82
N THR A 127 -10.08 -15.73 12.62
CA THR A 127 -11.45 -15.52 12.11
C THR A 127 -11.44 -14.41 11.06
N ALA A 128 -12.44 -14.39 10.17
CA ALA A 128 -12.52 -13.37 9.12
C ALA A 128 -12.47 -11.94 9.70
N LYS A 129 -13.16 -11.70 10.82
CA LYS A 129 -13.15 -10.42 11.55
C LYS A 129 -11.75 -10.01 11.99
N VAL A 130 -11.01 -10.93 12.61
CA VAL A 130 -9.64 -10.66 13.08
C VAL A 130 -8.68 -10.47 11.90
N ALA A 131 -8.80 -11.25 10.83
CA ALA A 131 -7.98 -11.09 9.63
C ALA A 131 -8.20 -9.72 8.94
N ARG A 132 -9.44 -9.23 8.90
CA ARG A 132 -9.76 -7.88 8.40
C ARG A 132 -9.14 -6.79 9.27
N TYR A 133 -9.24 -6.91 10.59
CA TYR A 133 -8.57 -6.01 11.53
C TYR A 133 -7.06 -6.00 11.31
N GLN A 134 -6.41 -7.17 11.22
CA GLN A 134 -4.98 -7.29 10.97
C GLN A 134 -4.57 -6.66 9.63
N SER A 135 -5.39 -6.81 8.58
CA SER A 135 -5.18 -6.15 7.29
C SER A 135 -5.18 -4.62 7.41
N LEU A 136 -6.12 -4.07 8.18
CA LEU A 136 -6.18 -2.64 8.47
C LEU A 136 -4.94 -2.16 9.23
N ILE A 137 -4.53 -2.87 10.28
CA ILE A 137 -3.33 -2.52 11.06
C ILE A 137 -2.07 -2.59 10.17
N ALA A 138 -1.94 -3.62 9.33
CA ALA A 138 -0.83 -3.74 8.37
C ALA A 138 -0.76 -2.52 7.44
N LEU A 139 -1.92 -2.05 6.92
CA LEU A 139 -1.98 -0.84 6.09
C LEU A 139 -1.59 0.42 6.87
N MET A 140 -2.05 0.58 8.11
CA MET A 140 -1.66 1.71 8.97
C MET A 140 -0.14 1.70 9.22
N LEU A 141 0.45 0.53 9.46
CA LEU A 141 1.89 0.38 9.66
C LEU A 141 2.69 0.59 8.36
N SER A 142 2.16 0.26 7.19
CA SER A 142 2.85 0.39 5.88
C SER A 142 3.17 1.82 5.47
N SER A 143 2.44 2.80 6.00
CA SER A 143 2.65 4.21 5.64
C SER A 143 4.09 4.65 5.90
N GLN A 144 4.81 5.02 4.83
CA GLN A 144 6.22 5.42 4.88
C GLN A 144 7.10 4.39 5.61
N THR A 145 6.85 3.11 5.38
CA THR A 145 7.62 2.00 5.95
C THR A 145 7.79 0.93 4.88
N LYS A 146 8.96 0.27 4.84
CA LYS A 146 9.23 -0.79 3.87
C LYS A 146 8.42 -2.05 4.22
N ASP A 147 7.99 -2.78 3.20
CA ASP A 147 7.19 -4.01 3.36
C ASP A 147 7.81 -5.00 4.34
N GLN A 148 9.12 -5.24 4.27
CA GLN A 148 9.82 -6.15 5.19
C GLN A 148 9.67 -5.75 6.66
N VAL A 149 9.75 -4.44 6.94
CA VAL A 149 9.67 -3.90 8.31
C VAL A 149 8.23 -3.98 8.81
N THR A 150 7.26 -3.65 7.94
CA THR A 150 5.84 -3.78 8.25
C THR A 150 5.44 -5.22 8.50
N HIS A 151 5.88 -6.15 7.65
CA HIS A 151 5.61 -7.57 7.79
C HIS A 151 6.19 -8.12 9.09
N ALA A 152 7.45 -7.85 9.41
CA ALA A 152 8.06 -8.28 10.66
C ALA A 152 7.35 -7.71 11.91
N ALA A 153 6.86 -6.47 11.85
CA ALA A 153 6.05 -5.88 12.91
C ALA A 153 4.69 -6.57 13.06
N MET A 154 4.02 -6.88 11.95
CA MET A 154 2.76 -7.61 11.96
C MET A 154 2.92 -9.03 12.51
N GLN A 155 3.99 -9.74 12.16
CA GLN A 155 4.26 -11.07 12.74
C GLN A 155 4.39 -11.02 14.26
N ARG A 156 5.07 -10.01 14.81
CA ARG A 156 5.15 -9.83 16.28
C ARG A 156 3.81 -9.48 16.90
N LEU A 157 3.00 -8.63 16.25
CA LEU A 157 1.66 -8.29 16.74
C LEU A 157 0.73 -9.51 16.74
N ILE A 158 0.77 -10.32 15.68
CA ILE A 158 -0.01 -11.55 15.56
C ILE A 158 0.41 -12.54 16.64
N ALA A 159 1.71 -12.77 16.81
CA ALA A 159 2.23 -13.66 17.86
C ALA A 159 1.88 -13.18 19.28
N TYR A 160 1.73 -11.87 19.48
CA TYR A 160 1.31 -11.28 20.75
C TYR A 160 -0.21 -11.38 21.00
N GLY A 161 -1.00 -11.71 19.97
CA GLY A 161 -2.44 -11.96 20.09
C GLY A 161 -3.29 -11.25 19.03
N GLY A 162 -2.78 -10.21 18.37
CA GLY A 162 -3.32 -9.67 17.11
C GLY A 162 -4.81 -9.32 17.01
N THR A 163 -5.60 -9.33 18.10
CA THR A 163 -7.03 -9.00 18.11
C THR A 163 -7.28 -7.57 18.59
N PRO A 164 -8.43 -6.96 18.24
CA PRO A 164 -8.82 -5.65 18.75
C PRO A 164 -8.73 -5.55 20.28
N GLU A 165 -9.23 -6.54 21.01
CA GLU A 165 -9.30 -6.54 22.47
C GLU A 165 -7.91 -6.56 23.10
N ILE A 166 -7.02 -7.40 22.58
CA ILE A 166 -5.63 -7.51 23.05
C ILE A 166 -4.88 -6.20 22.74
N ILE A 167 -5.00 -5.67 21.53
CA ILE A 167 -4.32 -4.42 21.15
C ILE A 167 -4.87 -3.23 21.95
N ALA A 168 -6.18 -3.16 22.19
CA ALA A 168 -6.81 -2.15 23.03
C ALA A 168 -6.34 -2.23 24.49
N GLY A 169 -6.14 -3.43 25.04
CA GLY A 169 -5.60 -3.63 26.39
C GLY A 169 -4.08 -3.43 26.52
N THR A 170 -3.34 -3.43 25.41
CA THR A 170 -1.87 -3.36 25.43
C THR A 170 -1.38 -1.95 25.79
N PRO A 171 -0.47 -1.78 26.78
CA PRO A 171 0.13 -0.47 27.08
C PRO A 171 0.93 0.09 25.90
N ASP A 172 0.87 1.41 25.70
CA ASP A 172 1.48 2.10 24.56
C ASP A 172 2.97 1.81 24.38
N HIS A 173 3.73 1.71 25.48
CA HIS A 173 5.16 1.39 25.44
C HIS A 173 5.43 -0.06 24.97
N VAL A 174 4.55 -1.01 25.31
CA VAL A 174 4.63 -2.41 24.85
C VAL A 174 4.27 -2.47 23.37
N LEU A 175 3.16 -1.83 22.97
CA LEU A 175 2.75 -1.77 21.57
C LEU A 175 3.82 -1.11 20.70
N GLY A 176 4.45 -0.04 21.21
CA GLY A 176 5.58 0.62 20.59
C GLY A 176 6.77 -0.31 20.34
N LYS A 177 7.15 -1.12 21.34
CA LYS A 177 8.20 -2.15 21.20
C LYS A 177 7.82 -3.20 20.15
N LEU A 178 6.55 -3.63 20.11
CA LEU A 178 6.07 -4.61 19.13
C LEU A 178 6.18 -4.08 17.69
N ILE A 179 5.90 -2.80 17.45
CA ILE A 179 5.90 -2.25 16.09
C ILE A 179 7.23 -1.58 15.69
N TYR A 180 8.18 -1.36 16.60
CA TYR A 180 9.50 -0.83 16.26
C TYR A 180 10.27 -1.80 15.32
N PRO A 181 10.97 -1.35 14.26
CA PRO A 181 11.33 0.03 13.91
C PRO A 181 10.44 0.65 12.81
N VAL A 182 9.14 0.36 12.78
CA VAL A 182 8.21 0.99 11.81
C VAL A 182 8.36 2.52 11.85
N GLY A 183 8.35 3.15 10.67
CA GLY A 183 8.49 4.61 10.56
C GLY A 183 7.37 5.34 11.30
N PHE A 184 7.71 6.38 12.05
CA PHE A 184 6.76 7.15 12.87
C PHE A 184 5.98 6.30 13.89
N TRP A 185 6.58 5.22 14.42
CA TRP A 185 5.89 4.27 15.30
C TRP A 185 5.16 4.92 16.49
N LYS A 186 5.73 5.94 17.13
CA LYS A 186 5.08 6.64 18.28
C LYS A 186 3.69 7.18 17.92
N ARG A 187 3.57 7.83 16.76
CA ARG A 187 2.27 8.32 16.25
C ARG A 187 1.36 7.18 15.81
N LYS A 188 1.93 6.12 15.25
CA LYS A 188 1.16 4.94 14.84
C LYS A 188 0.56 4.19 16.02
N VAL A 189 1.24 4.13 17.17
CA VAL A 189 0.65 3.61 18.43
C VAL A 189 -0.63 4.37 18.76
N GLU A 190 -0.59 5.70 18.78
CA GLU A 190 -1.78 6.53 19.05
C GLU A 190 -2.92 6.24 18.07
N TYR A 191 -2.63 6.20 16.77
CA TYR A 191 -3.66 5.94 15.75
C TYR A 191 -4.22 4.52 15.85
N ILE A 192 -3.38 3.51 16.05
CA ILE A 192 -3.81 2.12 16.20
C ILE A 192 -4.73 1.99 17.41
N LYS A 193 -4.35 2.54 18.57
CA LYS A 193 -5.16 2.49 19.80
C LYS A 193 -6.52 3.16 19.59
N ARG A 194 -6.52 4.39 19.08
CA ARG A 194 -7.76 5.14 18.82
C ARG A 194 -8.66 4.45 17.80
N THR A 195 -8.09 3.96 16.70
CA THR A 195 -8.84 3.17 15.70
C THR A 195 -9.43 1.94 16.36
N THR A 196 -8.63 1.16 17.10
CA THR A 196 -9.08 -0.08 17.74
C THR A 196 -10.23 0.17 18.72
N THR A 197 -10.15 1.22 19.54
CA THR A 197 -11.27 1.63 20.41
C THR A 197 -12.53 1.95 19.60
N ILE A 198 -12.42 2.74 18.53
CA ILE A 198 -13.58 3.03 17.64
C ILE A 198 -14.18 1.75 17.07
N LEU A 199 -13.33 0.78 16.67
CA LEU A 199 -13.81 -0.49 16.13
C LEU A 199 -14.58 -1.29 17.16
N ILE A 200 -14.07 -1.42 18.38
CA ILE A 200 -14.74 -2.11 19.49
C ILE A 200 -16.10 -1.43 19.78
N ASP A 201 -16.10 -0.11 19.95
CA ASP A 201 -17.27 0.62 20.41
C ASP A 201 -18.38 0.75 19.36
N LYS A 202 -18.02 0.97 18.08
CA LYS A 202 -18.98 1.30 17.01
C LYS A 202 -19.23 0.15 16.03
N TYR A 203 -18.26 -0.73 15.85
CA TYR A 203 -18.29 -1.76 14.80
C TYR A 203 -18.17 -3.18 15.38
N ASP A 204 -18.47 -3.36 16.67
CA ASP A 204 -18.38 -4.64 17.38
C ASP A 204 -17.01 -5.31 17.17
N GLY A 205 -15.92 -4.54 17.16
CA GLY A 205 -14.56 -5.03 16.94
C GLY A 205 -14.23 -5.49 15.50
N ASP A 206 -15.12 -5.30 14.52
CA ASP A 206 -14.80 -5.48 13.09
C ASP A 206 -14.43 -4.13 12.45
N ILE A 207 -13.96 -4.14 11.21
CA ILE A 207 -13.69 -2.92 10.44
C ILE A 207 -14.96 -2.44 9.71
N PRO A 208 -15.07 -1.14 9.35
CA PRO A 208 -16.17 -0.65 8.53
C PRO A 208 -16.24 -1.33 7.15
N LYS A 209 -17.46 -1.48 6.63
CA LYS A 209 -17.76 -2.11 5.33
C LYS A 209 -17.79 -1.13 4.17
N THR A 210 -17.51 0.14 4.40
CA THR A 210 -17.54 1.17 3.35
C THR A 210 -16.26 1.99 3.33
N LEU A 211 -15.85 2.42 2.13
CA LEU A 211 -14.69 3.29 1.95
C LEU A 211 -14.83 4.59 2.76
N LYS A 212 -16.01 5.20 2.74
CA LYS A 212 -16.30 6.46 3.43
C LYS A 212 -16.05 6.35 4.93
N GLU A 213 -16.50 5.27 5.56
CA GLU A 213 -16.31 5.04 6.99
C GLU A 213 -14.86 4.64 7.32
N LEU A 214 -14.21 3.84 6.47
CA LEU A 214 -12.78 3.54 6.63
C LEU A 214 -11.94 4.81 6.66
N CYS A 215 -12.20 5.77 5.77
CA CYS A 215 -11.49 7.05 5.73
C CYS A 215 -11.81 7.99 6.91
N GLN A 216 -12.81 7.67 7.75
CA GLN A 216 -13.06 8.40 9.01
C GLN A 216 -12.16 7.91 10.15
N LEU A 217 -11.52 6.74 10.00
CA LEU A 217 -10.64 6.19 11.02
C LEU A 217 -9.33 7.01 11.12
N PRO A 218 -8.80 7.24 12.32
CA PRO A 218 -7.54 7.95 12.52
C PRO A 218 -6.38 7.37 11.69
N GLY A 219 -5.79 8.22 10.85
CA GLY A 219 -4.62 7.85 10.03
C GLY A 219 -4.94 7.04 8.77
N VAL A 220 -6.21 6.76 8.48
CA VAL A 220 -6.64 6.04 7.27
C VAL A 220 -7.05 7.03 6.18
N GLY A 221 -6.27 7.11 5.10
CA GLY A 221 -6.59 7.94 3.94
C GLY A 221 -7.22 7.16 2.77
N PRO A 222 -7.63 7.84 1.68
CA PRO A 222 -8.30 7.21 0.53
C PRO A 222 -7.55 5.99 -0.05
N LYS A 223 -6.23 6.11 -0.27
CA LYS A 223 -5.38 4.97 -0.71
C LYS A 223 -5.57 3.75 0.20
N MET A 224 -5.42 3.94 1.51
CA MET A 224 -5.52 2.84 2.47
C MET A 224 -6.93 2.26 2.46
N GLY A 225 -7.95 3.11 2.39
CA GLY A 225 -9.34 2.69 2.31
C GLY A 225 -9.60 1.79 1.10
N HIS A 226 -9.17 2.18 -0.10
CA HIS A 226 -9.33 1.36 -1.30
C HIS A 226 -8.64 0.00 -1.19
N ILE A 227 -7.38 -0.02 -0.75
CA ILE A 227 -6.62 -1.27 -0.58
C ILE A 227 -7.26 -2.13 0.53
N CYS A 228 -7.74 -1.52 1.60
CA CYS A 228 -8.42 -2.22 2.70
C CYS A 228 -9.71 -2.86 2.20
N MET A 229 -10.57 -2.13 1.47
CA MET A 229 -11.79 -2.69 0.87
C MET A 229 -11.47 -3.91 -0.01
N GLN A 230 -10.42 -3.83 -0.82
CA GLN A 230 -10.04 -4.93 -1.69
C GLN A 230 -9.54 -6.16 -0.89
N ILE A 231 -8.65 -5.97 0.08
CA ILE A 231 -8.04 -7.09 0.84
C ILE A 231 -9.04 -7.69 1.83
N ALA A 232 -9.77 -6.84 2.55
CA ALA A 232 -10.61 -7.24 3.67
C ALA A 232 -12.02 -7.69 3.25
N TRP A 233 -12.57 -7.08 2.20
CA TRP A 233 -13.95 -7.31 1.74
C TRP A 233 -14.04 -7.87 0.33
N GLY A 234 -12.92 -7.98 -0.40
CA GLY A 234 -12.93 -8.42 -1.80
C GLY A 234 -13.55 -7.39 -2.76
N GLU A 235 -13.75 -6.15 -2.30
CA GLU A 235 -14.47 -5.12 -3.06
C GLU A 235 -13.51 -4.12 -3.70
N VAL A 236 -13.62 -3.98 -5.03
CA VAL A 236 -12.82 -3.02 -5.81
C VAL A 236 -13.54 -1.67 -5.85
N SER A 237 -13.34 -0.88 -4.80
CA SER A 237 -13.91 0.48 -4.66
C SER A 237 -13.15 1.55 -5.45
N GLY A 238 -11.92 1.25 -5.91
CA GLY A 238 -11.05 2.17 -6.63
C GLY A 238 -9.59 1.71 -6.62
N ILE A 239 -8.72 2.41 -7.33
CA ILE A 239 -7.30 2.10 -7.40
C ILE A 239 -6.58 2.69 -6.18
N GLY A 240 -5.93 1.85 -5.38
CA GLY A 240 -5.05 2.30 -4.31
C GLY A 240 -3.77 2.93 -4.85
N VAL A 241 -3.74 4.24 -5.11
CA VAL A 241 -2.52 4.89 -5.63
C VAL A 241 -1.56 5.27 -4.51
N ASP A 242 -0.35 4.71 -4.55
CA ASP A 242 0.75 5.06 -3.66
C ASP A 242 1.90 5.75 -4.39
N THR A 243 3.04 5.92 -3.72
CA THR A 243 4.21 6.60 -4.31
C THR A 243 4.83 5.83 -5.48
N HIS A 244 4.64 4.51 -5.57
CA HIS A 244 5.06 3.71 -6.72
C HIS A 244 4.12 3.94 -7.88
N VAL A 245 2.83 3.68 -7.69
CA VAL A 245 1.80 3.84 -8.73
C VAL A 245 1.80 5.28 -9.27
N HIS A 246 1.77 6.28 -8.38
CA HIS A 246 1.80 7.70 -8.74
C HIS A 246 3.00 8.02 -9.63
N ARG A 247 4.21 7.64 -9.20
CA ARG A 247 5.44 7.91 -9.96
C ARG A 247 5.43 7.20 -11.31
N ILE A 248 5.07 5.93 -11.33
CA ILE A 248 5.17 5.09 -12.53
C ILE A 248 4.14 5.52 -13.56
N CYS A 249 2.89 5.78 -13.18
CA CYS A 249 1.88 6.28 -14.10
C CYS A 249 2.30 7.61 -14.75
N ASN A 250 2.88 8.53 -13.98
CA ASN A 250 3.42 9.78 -14.53
C ASN A 250 4.62 9.55 -15.47
N ARG A 251 5.50 8.57 -15.21
CA ARG A 251 6.62 8.23 -16.10
C ARG A 251 6.18 7.53 -17.39
N LEU A 252 5.17 6.67 -17.31
CA LEU A 252 4.62 5.94 -18.44
C LEU A 252 3.71 6.80 -19.32
N GLY A 253 3.33 8.01 -18.88
CA GLY A 253 2.36 8.83 -19.60
C GLY A 253 0.93 8.30 -19.48
N TRP A 254 0.63 7.56 -18.40
CA TRP A 254 -0.69 7.01 -18.11
C TRP A 254 -1.69 8.04 -17.57
N VAL A 255 -1.31 9.32 -17.61
CA VAL A 255 -2.13 10.46 -17.23
C VAL A 255 -2.03 11.52 -18.34
N LYS A 256 -3.16 12.12 -18.73
CA LYS A 256 -3.22 13.16 -19.79
C LYS A 256 -2.28 14.32 -19.52
N LYS A 257 -2.19 14.72 -18.25
CA LYS A 257 -1.32 15.77 -17.74
C LYS A 257 -0.62 15.24 -16.50
N THR A 258 0.63 15.66 -16.30
CA THR A 258 1.39 15.29 -15.09
C THR A 258 0.60 15.68 -13.84
N THR A 259 0.35 14.69 -13.00
CA THR A 259 -0.44 14.84 -11.76
C THR A 259 0.49 15.17 -10.60
N LYS A 260 -0.01 15.96 -9.63
CA LYS A 260 0.78 16.39 -8.46
C LYS A 260 0.53 15.53 -7.23
N THR A 261 -0.67 14.98 -7.10
CA THR A 261 -1.05 14.15 -5.95
C THR A 261 -1.40 12.73 -6.38
N PRO A 262 -1.26 11.73 -5.50
CA PRO A 262 -1.71 10.36 -5.76
C PRO A 262 -3.21 10.27 -6.09
N GLU A 263 -4.04 11.12 -5.49
CA GLU A 263 -5.48 11.14 -5.73
C GLU A 263 -5.81 11.61 -7.16
N ASP A 264 -5.12 12.66 -7.63
CA ASP A 264 -5.28 13.11 -9.03
C ASP A 264 -4.87 12.01 -10.02
N THR A 265 -3.83 11.22 -9.69
CA THR A 265 -3.45 10.06 -10.51
C THR A 265 -4.50 8.97 -10.48
N ARG A 266 -5.12 8.70 -9.32
CA ARG A 266 -6.18 7.70 -9.21
C ARG A 266 -7.31 8.02 -10.18
N ILE A 267 -7.85 9.24 -10.09
CA ILE A 267 -8.94 9.72 -10.94
C ILE A 267 -8.52 9.62 -12.42
N ALA A 268 -7.33 10.11 -12.77
CA ALA A 268 -6.85 10.10 -14.14
C ALA A 268 -6.61 8.70 -14.72
N VAL A 269 -6.27 7.69 -13.90
CA VAL A 269 -6.08 6.31 -14.36
C VAL A 269 -7.41 5.56 -14.42
N GLU A 270 -8.28 5.73 -13.43
CA GLU A 270 -9.65 5.17 -13.43
C GLU A 270 -10.49 5.70 -14.60
N GLU A 271 -10.20 6.90 -15.08
CA GLU A 271 -10.80 7.49 -16.27
C GLU A 271 -10.62 6.64 -17.54
N TRP A 272 -9.64 5.75 -17.64
CA TRP A 272 -9.40 5.02 -18.89
C TRP A 272 -9.06 3.54 -18.69
N LEU A 273 -8.47 3.14 -17.56
CA LEU A 273 -8.09 1.77 -17.28
C LEU A 273 -9.34 0.90 -17.07
N PRO A 274 -9.48 -0.26 -17.75
CA PRO A 274 -10.57 -1.20 -17.51
C PRO A 274 -10.70 -1.60 -16.03
N LYS A 275 -11.92 -1.66 -15.52
CA LYS A 275 -12.22 -1.85 -14.08
C LYS A 275 -11.71 -3.19 -13.56
N GLU A 276 -11.65 -4.19 -14.44
CA GLU A 276 -11.17 -5.55 -14.18
C GLU A 276 -9.68 -5.58 -13.78
N LEU A 277 -8.93 -4.54 -14.17
CA LEU A 277 -7.50 -4.40 -13.88
C LEU A 277 -7.20 -3.60 -12.61
N TRP A 278 -8.20 -2.91 -12.03
CA TRP A 278 -7.99 -2.00 -10.91
C TRP A 278 -7.46 -2.71 -9.65
N SER A 279 -7.90 -3.94 -9.41
CA SER A 279 -7.45 -4.75 -8.28
C SER A 279 -5.98 -5.17 -8.40
N GLN A 280 -5.47 -5.30 -9.63
CA GLN A 280 -4.14 -5.84 -9.90
C GLN A 280 -3.09 -4.74 -10.09
N VAL A 281 -3.50 -3.58 -10.59
CA VAL A 281 -2.57 -2.54 -11.05
C VAL A 281 -1.68 -2.00 -9.93
N ASN A 282 -2.20 -1.84 -8.70
CA ASN A 282 -1.37 -1.42 -7.57
C ASN A 282 -0.26 -2.43 -7.30
N TYR A 283 -0.61 -3.70 -7.08
CA TYR A 283 0.34 -4.75 -6.75
C TYR A 283 1.41 -4.93 -7.82
N LEU A 284 1.00 -4.92 -9.10
CA LEU A 284 1.93 -5.03 -10.24
C LEU A 284 2.92 -3.87 -10.26
N LEU A 285 2.43 -2.63 -10.17
CA LEU A 285 3.27 -1.44 -10.27
C LEU A 285 4.12 -1.20 -9.01
N VAL A 286 3.66 -1.61 -7.84
CA VAL A 286 4.47 -1.57 -6.60
C VAL A 286 5.71 -2.44 -6.77
N GLY A 287 5.55 -3.72 -7.12
CA GLY A 287 6.67 -4.63 -7.33
C GLY A 287 7.58 -4.18 -8.48
N PHE A 288 7.01 -3.76 -9.61
CA PHE A 288 7.78 -3.19 -10.72
C PHE A 288 8.59 -1.95 -10.28
N GLY A 289 8.02 -1.12 -9.41
CA GLY A 289 8.70 0.04 -8.84
C GLY A 289 9.73 -0.27 -7.76
N GLN A 290 9.67 -1.46 -7.16
CA GLN A 290 10.65 -1.95 -6.18
C GLN A 290 11.88 -2.56 -6.87
N GLU A 291 11.72 -3.12 -8.07
CA GLU A 291 12.78 -3.87 -8.77
C GLU A 291 13.37 -3.12 -9.97
N ILE A 292 12.53 -2.51 -10.82
CA ILE A 292 12.95 -1.96 -12.12
C ILE A 292 12.79 -0.43 -12.17
N CYS A 293 11.56 0.08 -11.99
CA CYS A 293 11.27 1.51 -12.12
C CYS A 293 11.51 2.27 -10.81
N LEU A 294 12.76 2.20 -10.32
CA LEU A 294 13.19 2.75 -9.04
C LEU A 294 13.00 4.28 -8.96
N PRO A 295 12.78 4.86 -7.75
CA PRO A 295 12.64 6.30 -7.59
C PRO A 295 13.84 7.09 -8.13
N ARG A 296 15.06 6.61 -7.85
CA ARG A 296 16.33 7.14 -8.35
C ARG A 296 17.01 6.09 -9.20
N PHE A 297 17.62 6.51 -10.31
CA PHE A 297 18.33 5.64 -11.26
C PHE A 297 17.51 4.39 -11.65
N PRO A 298 16.31 4.56 -12.26
CA PRO A 298 15.54 3.41 -12.72
C PRO A 298 16.35 2.60 -13.73
N LYS A 299 16.16 1.27 -13.70
CA LYS A 299 16.89 0.33 -14.54
C LYS A 299 16.31 0.27 -15.96
N CYS A 300 16.27 1.40 -16.66
CA CYS A 300 15.66 1.50 -17.98
C CYS A 300 16.28 0.56 -19.01
N ASN A 301 17.56 0.20 -18.87
CA ASN A 301 18.23 -0.75 -19.76
C ASN A 301 17.75 -2.20 -19.59
N GLU A 302 17.23 -2.55 -18.41
CA GLU A 302 16.66 -3.87 -18.11
C GLU A 302 15.14 -3.89 -18.33
N CYS A 303 14.52 -2.74 -18.65
CA CYS A 303 13.08 -2.60 -18.74
C CYS A 303 12.59 -2.94 -20.15
N LEU A 304 11.67 -3.91 -20.28
CA LEU A 304 11.04 -4.27 -21.56
C LEU A 304 10.26 -3.10 -22.21
N ASN A 305 9.92 -2.07 -21.43
CA ASN A 305 9.23 -0.87 -21.91
C ASN A 305 10.18 0.24 -22.35
N LYS A 306 11.49 0.02 -22.43
CA LYS A 306 12.50 1.07 -22.68
C LYS A 306 12.18 1.93 -23.90
N ASP A 307 11.79 1.31 -25.01
CA ASP A 307 11.64 1.99 -26.30
C ASP A 307 10.28 2.65 -26.48
N ILE A 308 9.27 2.20 -25.73
CA ILE A 308 7.90 2.74 -25.74
C ILE A 308 7.60 3.65 -24.54
N CYS A 309 8.51 3.76 -23.57
CA CYS A 309 8.34 4.57 -22.36
C CYS A 309 8.76 6.03 -22.59
N PRO A 310 7.85 7.01 -22.42
CA PRO A 310 8.15 8.43 -22.61
C PRO A 310 9.29 8.96 -21.71
N PHE A 311 9.42 8.42 -20.50
CA PHE A 311 10.47 8.80 -19.55
C PHE A 311 11.86 8.30 -19.95
N SER A 312 11.93 7.08 -20.47
CA SER A 312 13.19 6.46 -20.92
C SER A 312 13.80 7.23 -22.09
N ALA A 313 12.98 7.56 -23.10
CA ALA A 313 13.40 8.34 -24.26
C ALA A 313 14.04 9.68 -23.87
N LYS A 314 13.44 10.41 -22.92
CA LYS A 314 13.97 11.69 -22.42
C LYS A 314 15.26 11.55 -21.60
N SER A 315 15.47 10.42 -20.95
CA SER A 315 16.64 10.18 -20.10
C SER A 315 17.87 9.76 -20.91
N GLY A 316 17.67 9.19 -22.10
CA GLY A 316 18.75 8.84 -23.04
C GLY A 316 19.46 10.03 -23.69
N MET A 317 18.86 11.23 -23.65
CA MET A 317 19.43 12.46 -24.22
C MET A 317 20.33 13.25 -23.25
N LYS A 318 20.56 12.75 -22.03
CA LYS A 318 21.39 13.39 -20.99
C LYS A 318 22.68 12.62 -20.67
N LYS A 319 23.33 12.06 -21.68
CA LYS A 319 24.69 11.50 -21.56
C LYS A 319 25.68 12.39 -22.27
#